data_AF-A0A8S2T4V5-F1
#
_entry.id   AF-A0A8S2T4V5-F1
#
_cell.length_a   1.000
_cell.length_b   1.000
_cell.length_c   1.000
_cell.angle_alpha   90.00
_cell.angle_beta   90.00
_cell.angle_gamma   90.00
#
_symmetry.space_group_name_H-M   'P 1'
#
loop_
_entity.id
_entity.type
_entity.pdbx_description
1 polymer ?
#
loop_
_entity_poly.entity_id
_entity_poly.type
_entity_poly.pdbx_seq_one_letter_code
_entity_poly.pdbx_strand_id
1 'polypeptide(L)' 'MLDMLKQTGRPEMVVGWYHSHPGFGCWLSGVDINTQQSFEALTERTVAVVVDPVQSVKGKVVIDAFRLINPN' A
#
# COMPACT_ATOMS: atom_id res chain seq x y z
N MET A 1 -7.88 15.81 -6.57
CA MET A 1 -6.61 15.92 -5.82
C MET A 1 -5.39 15.83 -6.74
N LEU A 2 -5.27 14.79 -7.58
CA LEU A 2 -4.15 14.67 -8.54
C LEU A 2 -4.01 15.90 -9.45
N ASP A 3 -5.11 16.44 -9.98
CA ASP A 3 -5.05 17.63 -10.84
C ASP A 3 -4.57 18.88 -10.11
N MET A 4 -4.89 19.01 -8.81
CA MET A 4 -4.38 20.10 -7.98
C MET A 4 -2.88 19.93 -7.70
N LEU A 5 -2.39 18.71 -7.49
CA LEU A 5 -0.97 18.43 -7.30
C LEU A 5 -0.17 18.75 -8.58
N LYS A 6 -0.70 18.40 -9.76
CA LYS A 6 -0.10 18.76 -11.05
C LYS A 6 0.11 20.27 -11.20
N GLN A 7 -0.85 21.08 -10.74
CA GLN A 7 -0.73 22.55 -10.76
C GLN A 7 0.43 23.08 -9.90
N THR A 8 0.85 22.31 -8.88
CA THR A 8 2.01 22.65 -8.02
C THR A 8 3.34 22.05 -8.51
N GLY A 9 3.38 21.46 -9.71
CA GLY A 9 4.58 20.83 -10.26
C GLY A 9 4.84 19.41 -9.75
N ARG A 10 3.81 18.69 -9.30
CA ARG A 10 3.87 17.27 -8.91
C ARG A 10 3.11 16.39 -9.93
N PRO A 11 3.77 15.96 -11.03
CA PRO A 11 3.12 15.25 -12.12
C PRO A 11 3.03 13.73 -11.92
N GLU A 12 3.40 13.22 -10.74
CA GLU A 12 3.52 11.78 -10.48
C GLU A 12 2.17 11.05 -10.57
N MET A 13 2.25 9.77 -10.94
CA MET A 13 1.11 8.87 -11.04
C MET A 13 1.01 7.99 -9.80
N VAL A 14 -0.18 7.44 -9.56
CA VAL A 14 -0.39 6.46 -8.50
C VAL A 14 0.35 5.17 -8.85
N VAL A 15 1.18 4.68 -7.93
CA VAL A 15 1.98 3.43 -8.09
C VAL A 15 1.59 2.36 -7.06
N GLY A 16 0.67 2.67 -6.17
CA GLY A 16 0.38 1.87 -5.01
C GLY A 16 -0.57 2.57 -4.05
N TRP A 17 -0.84 1.88 -2.96
CA TRP A 17 -1.62 2.38 -1.83
C TRP A 17 -1.02 1.85 -0.54
N TYR A 18 -1.39 2.45 0.58
CA TYR A 18 -0.94 2.01 1.89
C TYR A 18 -2.05 2.09 2.91
N HIS A 19 -1.96 1.26 3.93
CA HIS A 19 -2.81 1.32 5.11
C HIS A 19 -2.05 0.89 6.37
N SER A 20 -2.71 0.98 7.52
CA SER A 20 -2.10 0.65 8.81
C SER A 20 -2.72 -0.59 9.43
N HIS A 21 -1.88 -1.40 10.07
CA HIS A 21 -2.28 -2.54 10.91
C HIS A 21 -1.78 -2.29 12.35
N PRO A 22 -2.55 -1.59 13.20
CA PRO A 22 -2.06 -1.17 14.52
C PRO A 22 -1.91 -2.36 15.49
N GLY A 23 -0.68 -2.74 15.80
CA GLY A 23 -0.37 -3.79 16.78
C GLY A 23 -0.44 -5.23 16.26
N PHE A 24 -0.67 -5.43 14.96
CA PHE A 24 -0.83 -6.76 14.35
C PHE A 24 0.33 -7.18 13.44
N GLY A 25 1.31 -6.30 13.20
CA GLY A 25 2.38 -6.51 12.23
C GLY A 25 1.91 -6.30 10.79
N CYS A 26 2.77 -6.64 9.81
CA CYS A 26 2.52 -6.37 8.40
C CYS A 26 2.12 -7.64 7.64
N TRP A 27 0.89 -7.67 7.14
CA TRP A 27 0.34 -8.74 6.29
C TRP A 27 -0.88 -8.19 5.53
N LEU A 28 -1.42 -8.96 4.58
CA LEU A 28 -2.67 -8.59 3.89
C LEU A 28 -3.81 -9.51 4.34
N SER A 29 -4.89 -8.92 4.87
CA SER A 29 -6.13 -9.63 5.14
C SER A 29 -6.87 -10.00 3.85
N GLY A 30 -7.90 -10.85 3.94
CA GLY A 30 -8.73 -11.16 2.77
C GLY A 30 -9.39 -9.92 2.14
N VAL A 31 -9.75 -8.93 2.96
CA VAL A 31 -10.28 -7.64 2.46
C VAL A 31 -9.17 -6.87 1.74
N ASP A 32 -7.97 -6.81 2.33
CA ASP A 32 -6.82 -6.12 1.74
C ASP A 32 -6.40 -6.75 0.41
N ILE A 33 -6.43 -8.08 0.32
CA ILE A 33 -6.15 -8.85 -0.91
C ILE A 33 -7.17 -8.50 -2.00
N ASN A 34 -8.47 -8.47 -1.68
CA ASN A 34 -9.51 -8.12 -2.66
C ASN A 34 -9.36 -6.67 -3.16
N THR A 35 -8.98 -5.73 -2.28
CA THR A 35 -8.66 -4.36 -2.67
C THR A 35 -7.41 -4.29 -3.55
N GLN A 36 -6.35 -5.00 -3.17
CA GLN A 36 -5.11 -5.07 -3.96
C GLN A 36 -5.37 -5.64 -5.35
N GLN A 37 -6.16 -6.72 -5.47
CA GLN A 37 -6.53 -7.30 -6.76
C GLN A 37 -7.27 -6.29 -7.65
N SER A 38 -8.12 -5.46 -7.07
CA SER A 38 -8.83 -4.40 -7.80
C SER A 38 -7.87 -3.32 -8.33
N PHE A 39 -6.85 -2.93 -7.56
CA PHE A 39 -5.83 -2.00 -8.03
C PHE A 39 -4.87 -2.63 -9.05
N GLU A 40 -4.48 -3.90 -8.86
CA GLU A 40 -3.64 -4.62 -9.82
C GLU A 40 -4.33 -4.80 -11.19
N ALA A 41 -5.68 -4.87 -11.22
CA ALA A 41 -6.45 -4.84 -12.45
C ALA A 41 -6.37 -3.49 -13.21
N LEU A 42 -6.17 -2.38 -12.49
CA LEU A 42 -5.96 -1.05 -13.08
C LEU A 42 -4.50 -0.84 -13.49
N THR A 43 -3.57 -1.31 -12.68
CA THR A 43 -2.12 -1.21 -12.92
C THR A 43 -1.44 -2.42 -12.30
N GLU A 44 -0.95 -3.31 -13.17
CA GLU A 44 -0.38 -4.61 -12.80
C GLU A 44 0.70 -4.54 -11.69
N ARG A 45 1.48 -3.45 -11.68
CA ARG A 45 2.59 -3.25 -10.76
C ARG A 45 2.25 -2.46 -9.49
N THR A 46 0.96 -2.32 -9.17
CA THR A 46 0.53 -1.67 -7.92
C THR A 46 1.13 -2.38 -6.71
N VAL A 47 1.70 -1.62 -5.79
CA VAL A 47 2.21 -2.14 -4.50
C VAL A 47 1.25 -1.78 -3.36
N ALA A 48 0.98 -2.74 -2.47
CA ALA A 48 0.33 -2.48 -1.19
C ALA A 48 1.38 -2.36 -0.08
N VAL A 49 1.40 -1.25 0.66
CA VAL A 49 2.31 -1.04 1.79
C VAL A 49 1.53 -1.09 3.10
N VAL A 50 2.03 -1.86 4.07
CA VAL A 50 1.43 -1.94 5.40
C VAL A 50 2.40 -1.37 6.42
N VAL A 51 1.93 -0.45 7.25
CA VAL A 51 2.70 0.13 8.36
C VAL A 51 2.03 -0.22 9.68
N ASP A 52 2.78 -0.72 10.66
CA ASP A 52 2.29 -0.89 12.04
C ASP A 52 2.82 0.27 12.91
N PRO A 53 2.02 1.33 13.15
CA PRO A 53 2.47 2.48 13.92
C PRO A 53 2.67 2.16 15.42
N VAL A 54 1.96 1.15 15.96
CA VAL A 54 2.04 0.79 17.38
C VAL A 54 3.35 0.08 17.67
N GLN A 55 3.79 -0.81 16.77
CA GLN A 55 5.08 -1.49 16.94
C GLN A 55 6.27 -0.64 16.49
N SER A 56 6.05 0.40 15.68
CA SER A 56 7.08 1.32 15.17
C SER A 56 7.69 2.27 16.22
N VAL A 57 7.31 2.13 17.50
CA VAL A 57 7.84 2.97 18.60
C VAL A 57 9.11 2.41 19.24
N LYS A 58 9.55 1.21 18.86
CA LYS A 58 10.66 0.47 19.52
C LYS A 58 12.02 0.65 18.85
N GLY A 59 12.26 1.79 18.21
CA GLY A 59 13.52 2.08 17.51
C GLY A 59 13.69 1.40 16.15
N LYS A 60 12.65 0.69 15.67
CA LYS A 60 12.54 0.16 14.31
C LYS A 60 11.17 0.49 13.77
N VAL A 61 11.11 0.99 12.53
CA VAL A 61 9.84 1.16 11.81
C VAL A 61 9.39 -0.21 11.31
N VAL A 62 8.17 -0.59 11.63
CA VAL A 62 7.53 -1.83 11.19
C VAL A 62 6.72 -1.51 9.96
N ILE A 63 7.28 -1.84 8.80
CA ILE A 63 6.76 -1.57 7.47
C ILE A 63 7.16 -2.70 6.53
N ASP A 64 6.23 -3.16 5.71
CA ASP A 64 6.49 -4.09 4.60
C ASP A 64 5.66 -3.71 3.38
N ALA A 65 6.09 -4.20 2.21
CA ALA A 65 5.44 -4.00 0.93
C ALA A 65 5.11 -5.35 0.29
N PHE A 66 3.92 -5.46 -0.29
CA PHE A 66 3.35 -6.68 -0.82
C PHE A 66 2.82 -6.48 -2.24
N ARG A 67 2.85 -7.57 -3.01
CA ARG A 67 2.12 -7.76 -4.28
C ARG A 67 1.50 -9.14 -4.27
N LEU A 68 0.41 -9.32 -4.98
CA LEU A 68 -0.19 -10.64 -5.12
C LEU A 68 0.60 -11.46 -6.13
N ILE A 69 0.64 -12.78 -5.91
CA ILE A 69 1.18 -13.74 -6.86
C ILE A 69 -0.01 -14.38 -7.56
N ASN A 70 0.00 -14.42 -8.89
CA ASN A 70 -1.00 -15.17 -9.63
C ASN A 70 -0.82 -16.67 -9.33
N PRO A 71 -1.82 -17.37 -8.79
CA PRO A 71 -1.71 -18.80 -8.51
C PRO A 71 -1.78 -19.68 -9.77
N ASN A 72 -2.03 -19.09 -10.95
CA ASN A 72 -2.10 -19.77 -12.24
C ASN A 72 -0.85 -19.56 -13.09
#